data_AF-A0AAW5PJ63-F1
#
_entry.id   AF-A0AAW5PJ63-F1
#
_cell.length_a   1.000
_cell.length_b   1.000
_cell.length_c   1.000
_cell.angle_alpha   90.00
_cell.angle_beta   90.00
_cell.angle_gamma   90.00
#
_symmetry.space_group_name_H-M   'P 1'
#
loop_
_entity.id
_entity.type
_entity.pdbx_description
1 polymer ?
#
loop_
_entity_poly.entity_id
_entity_poly.type
_entity_poly.pdbx_seq_one_letter_code
_entity_poly.pdbx_strand_id
1 'polypeptide(L)'
;MLTAPNQVWSMDFVADALFDGRRFRALTFVDNFTKESLAIEVNQHLKGEDVVAMMERLRHQRELPQRIQTDNGSEFVSIVMDR
;
A
#
# COMPACT_ATOMS: atom_id res chain seq x y z
N MET A 1 -20.44 -2.95 -7.06
CA MET A 1 -19.48 -2.93 -8.18
C MET A 1 -18.83 -1.56 -8.21
N LEU A 2 -17.56 -1.48 -8.62
CA LEU A 2 -16.88 -0.21 -8.83
C LEU A 2 -17.31 0.36 -10.19
N THR A 3 -17.57 1.66 -10.25
CA THR A 3 -18.11 2.35 -11.44
C THR A 3 -17.20 3.47 -11.95
N ALA A 4 -16.15 3.83 -11.22
CA ALA A 4 -15.19 4.86 -11.62
C ALA A 4 -13.82 4.65 -10.94
N PRO A 5 -12.74 5.26 -11.48
CA PRO A 5 -11.45 5.35 -10.80
C PRO A 5 -11.57 6.03 -9.43
N ASN A 6 -10.61 5.78 -8.55
CA ASN A 6 -10.49 6.34 -7.20
C ASN A 6 -11.71 6.10 -6.29
N GLN A 7 -12.54 5.10 -6.58
CA GLN A 7 -13.57 4.68 -5.62
C GLN A 7 -12.97 3.81 -4.51
N VAL A 8 -12.17 2.82 -4.90
CA VAL A 8 -11.50 1.92 -3.97
C VAL A 8 -10.07 1.70 -4.44
N TRP A 9 -9.12 1.93 -3.54
CA TRP A 9 -7.76 1.45 -3.71
C TRP A 9 -7.52 0.25 -2.81
N SER A 10 -6.90 -0.79 -3.34
CA SER A 10 -6.32 -1.88 -2.57
C SER A 10 -4.91 -1.49 -2.17
N MET A 11 -4.57 -1.75 -0.92
CA MET A 11 -3.22 -1.54 -0.41
C MET A 11 -2.77 -2.78 0.36
N ASP A 12 -1.52 -3.18 0.13
CA ASP A 12 -0.94 -4.38 0.73
C ASP A 12 0.57 -4.25 0.99
N PHE A 13 1.07 -5.04 1.94
CA PHE A 13 2.48 -5.27 2.18
C PHE A 13 2.89 -6.67 1.70
N VAL A 14 3.64 -6.72 0.61
CA VAL A 14 4.17 -7.98 0.07
C VAL A 14 5.58 -8.19 0.60
N ALA A 15 5.89 -9.36 1.16
CA ALA A 15 7.24 -9.70 1.61
C ALA A 15 7.91 -10.69 0.66
N ASP A 16 9.20 -10.50 0.40
CA ASP A 16 9.99 -11.40 -0.44
C ASP A 16 11.48 -11.35 -0.04
N ALA A 17 12.34 -12.12 -0.69
CA ALA A 17 13.77 -12.16 -0.47
C ALA A 17 14.56 -12.09 -1.78
N LEU A 18 15.68 -11.38 -1.75
CA LEU A 18 16.66 -11.38 -2.83
C LEU A 18 17.38 -12.73 -2.91
N PHE A 19 18.08 -12.96 -4.01
CA PHE A 19 18.85 -14.19 -4.25
C PHE A 19 19.90 -14.49 -3.17
N ASP A 20 20.35 -13.46 -2.43
CA ASP A 20 21.31 -13.55 -1.33
C ASP A 20 20.66 -13.75 0.05
N GLY A 21 19.33 -13.93 0.09
CA GLY A 21 18.57 -14.16 1.32
C GLY A 21 18.17 -12.88 2.08
N ARG A 22 18.59 -11.69 1.63
CA ARG A 22 18.12 -10.44 2.24
C ARG A 22 16.63 -10.24 1.96
N ARG A 23 15.85 -10.13 3.04
CA ARG A 23 14.41 -9.91 2.97
C ARG A 23 14.09 -8.45 2.67
N PHE A 24 13.02 -8.22 1.93
CA PHE A 24 12.43 -6.90 1.75
C PHE A 24 10.91 -6.98 1.82
N ARG A 25 10.29 -5.82 1.96
CA ARG A 25 8.85 -5.63 1.88
C ARG A 25 8.53 -4.58 0.83
N ALA A 26 7.39 -4.74 0.17
CA ALA A 26 6.85 -3.78 -0.78
C ALA A 26 5.48 -3.32 -0.29
N LEU A 27 5.30 -2.02 -0.08
CA LEU A 27 4.00 -1.38 0.11
C LEU A 27 3.44 -1.07 -1.27
N THR A 28 2.26 -1.58 -1.57
CA THR A 28 1.60 -1.41 -2.87
C THR A 28 0.29 -0.66 -2.72
N PHE A 29 -0.05 0.17 -3.70
CA PHE A 29 -1.38 0.73 -3.90
C PHE A 29 -1.83 0.44 -5.32
N VAL A 30 -3.06 -0.05 -5.47
CA VAL A 30 -3.67 -0.38 -6.76
C VAL A 30 -5.08 0.21 -6.80
N ASP A 31 -5.44 0.84 -7.91
CA ASP A 31 -6.83 1.23 -8.14
C ASP A 31 -7.66 0.02 -8.56
N ASN A 32 -8.74 -0.26 -7.83
CA ASN A 32 -9.48 -1.50 -8.04
C ASN A 32 -10.36 -1.47 -9.28
N PHE A 33 -10.68 -0.28 -9.81
CA PHE A 33 -11.46 -0.10 -11.02
C PHE A 33 -10.57 -0.19 -12.26
N THR A 34 -9.50 0.62 -12.33
CA THR A 34 -8.61 0.68 -13.51
C THR A 34 -7.57 -0.43 -13.55
N LYS A 35 -7.30 -1.09 -12.41
CA LYS A 35 -6.18 -2.02 -12.20
C LYS A 35 -4.80 -1.38 -12.33
N GLU A 36 -4.73 -0.05 -12.24
CA GLU A 36 -3.48 0.70 -12.25
C GLU A 36 -2.72 0.50 -10.93
N SER A 37 -1.43 0.21 -11.01
CA SER A 37 -0.53 0.29 -9.85
C SER A 37 -0.14 1.74 -9.62
N LEU A 38 -0.59 2.30 -8.51
CA LEU A 38 -0.47 3.72 -8.19
C LEU A 38 0.88 4.05 -7.59
N ALA A 39 1.36 3.16 -6.73
CA ALA A 39 2.64 3.28 -6.08
C ALA A 39 3.12 1.92 -5.59
N ILE A 40 4.45 1.76 -5.60
CA ILE A 40 5.16 0.67 -4.95
C ILE A 40 6.36 1.30 -4.22
N GLU A 41 6.47 1.09 -2.92
CA GLU A 41 7.66 1.44 -2.13
C GLU A 41 8.28 0.17 -1.59
N VAL A 42 9.60 0.04 -1.77
CA VAL A 42 10.33 -1.18 -1.39
C VAL A 42 11.34 -0.82 -0.32
N ASN A 43 11.22 -1.45 0.84
CA ASN A 43 12.17 -1.26 1.94
C ASN A 43 12.22 -2.53 2.82
N GLN A 44 13.30 -2.71 3.58
CA GLN A 44 13.44 -3.82 4.53
C GLN A 44 12.51 -3.65 5.74
N HIS A 45 12.23 -2.40 6.11
CA HIS A 45 11.43 -2.05 7.29
C HIS A 45 10.37 -1.02 6.93
N LEU A 46 9.26 -1.47 6.34
CA LEU A 46 8.11 -0.61 6.11
C LEU A 46 7.20 -0.56 7.34
N LYS A 47 6.77 0.64 7.69
CA LYS A 47 5.95 0.99 8.85
C LYS A 47 4.71 1.78 8.42
N GLY A 48 3.82 2.06 9.38
CA GLY A 48 2.63 2.90 9.14
C GLY A 48 2.96 4.32 8.65
N GLU A 49 4.11 4.89 9.06
CA GLU A 49 4.55 6.21 8.60
C GLU A 49 4.85 6.25 7.09
N ASP A 50 5.34 5.13 6.51
CA ASP A 50 5.58 5.02 5.08
C ASP A 50 4.26 5.02 4.28
N VAL A 51 3.19 4.48 4.87
CA VAL A 51 1.83 4.53 4.28
C VAL A 51 1.35 5.98 4.20
N VAL A 52 1.53 6.74 5.29
CA VAL A 52 1.13 8.16 5.33
C VAL A 52 1.95 8.98 4.34
N ALA A 53 3.27 8.79 4.30
CA ALA A 53 4.14 9.49 3.36
C ALA A 53 3.78 9.20 1.90
N MET A 54 3.48 7.95 1.57
CA MET A 54 3.05 7.56 0.23
C MET A 54 1.68 8.14 -0.14
N MET A 55 0.70 8.10 0.77
CA MET A 55 -0.62 8.70 0.57
C MET A 55 -0.52 10.21 0.32
N GLU A 56 0.36 10.90 1.07
CA GLU A 56 0.58 12.33 0.87
C GLU A 56 1.22 12.60 -0.50
N ARG A 57 2.16 11.76 -0.95
CA ARG A 57 2.71 11.84 -2.32
C ARG A 57 1.62 11.64 -3.38
N LEU A 58 0.76 10.63 -3.21
CA LEU A 58 -0.33 10.33 -4.16
C LEU A 58 -1.37 11.46 -4.21
N ARG A 59 -1.65 12.11 -3.08
CA ARG A 59 -2.56 13.28 -3.00
C ARG A 59 -2.13 14.44 -3.90
N HIS A 60 -0.83 14.59 -4.15
CA HIS A 60 -0.30 15.64 -5.04
C HIS A 60 -0.39 15.27 -6.52
N GLN A 61 -0.63 13.99 -6.84
CA GLN A 61 -0.61 13.47 -8.22
C GLN A 61 -2.01 13.15 -8.74
N ARG A 62 -2.96 12.84 -7.86
CA ARG A 62 -4.33 12.47 -8.22
C ARG A 62 -5.30 12.66 -7.07
N GLU A 63 -6.59 12.55 -7.39
CA GLU A 63 -7.64 12.43 -6.39
C GLU A 63 -7.46 11.16 -5.55
N LEU A 64 -7.70 11.29 -4.25
CA LEU A 64 -7.62 10.20 -3.29
C LEU A 64 -8.82 9.26 -3.40
N PRO A 65 -8.69 8.01 -2.92
CA PRO A 65 -9.78 7.06 -3.02
C PRO A 65 -10.89 7.41 -2.03
N GLN A 66 -12.13 7.05 -2.36
CA GLN A 66 -13.22 7.13 -1.38
C GLN A 66 -13.03 6.13 -0.23
N ARG A 67 -12.36 5.01 -0.49
CA ARG A 67 -12.03 3.98 0.50
C ARG A 67 -10.72 3.28 0.16
N ILE A 68 -9.92 2.99 1.19
CA ILE A 68 -8.82 2.03 1.08
C ILE A 68 -9.29 0.67 1.62
N GLN A 69 -9.03 -0.37 0.85
CA GLN A 69 -9.20 -1.76 1.27
C GLN A 69 -7.83 -2.35 1.56
N THR A 70 -7.69 -2.97 2.73
CA THR A 70 -6.48 -3.69 3.14
C THR A 70 -6.84 -5.17 3.23
N ASP A 71 -6.06 -6.05 2.60
CA ASP A 71 -6.40 -7.48 2.54
C ASP A 71 -5.83 -8.29 3.72
N ASN A 72 -5.06 -7.65 4.63
CA ASN A 72 -4.43 -8.30 5.79
C ASN A 72 -4.91 -7.72 7.15
N GLY A 73 -6.20 -7.91 7.46
CA GLY A 73 -6.91 -7.31 8.60
C GLY A 73 -6.34 -7.53 10.02
N SER A 74 -5.41 -8.46 10.24
CA SER A 74 -4.72 -8.65 11.54
C SER A 74 -3.29 -8.10 11.56
N GLU A 75 -2.55 -8.20 10.45
CA GLU A 75 -1.15 -7.76 10.37
C GLU A 75 -1.02 -6.24 10.25
N PHE A 76 -2.06 -5.57 9.72
CA PHE A 76 -2.08 -4.11 9.62
C PHE A 76 -2.18 -3.44 11.00
N VAL A 77 -2.90 -4.05 11.94
CA VAL A 77 -2.98 -3.56 13.33
C VAL A 77 -1.64 -3.77 14.05
N SER A 78 -0.94 -4.87 13.75
CA SER A 78 0.35 -5.17 14.40
C SER A 78 1.48 -4.25 13.93
N ILE A 79 1.56 -3.87 12.65
CA ILE A 79 2.64 -3.01 12.12
C ILE A 79 2.43 -1.53 12.46
N VAL A 80 1.18 -1.08 12.62
CA VAL A 80 0.87 0.28 13.10
C VAL A 80 1.11 0.40 14.62
N MET A 81 1.09 -0.71 15.37
CA MET A 81 1.26 -0.70 16.83
C MET A 81 2.63 -1.16 17.34
N ASP A 82 3.51 -1.72 16.51
CA ASP A 82 4.89 -2.01 16.95
C ASP A 82 5.72 -0.71 16.97
N ARG A 83 5.88 -0.19 18.19
CA ARG A 83 6.77 0.92 18.55
C ARG A 83 8.22 0.49 18.56
#